data_AF-A0A6C0HWH7-F1
#
_entry.id   AF-A0A6C0HWH7-F1
#
_cell.length_a   1.000
_cell.length_b   1.000
_cell.length_c   1.000
_cell.angle_alpha   90.00
_cell.angle_beta   90.00
_cell.angle_gamma   90.00
#
_symmetry.space_group_name_H-M   'P 1'
#
loop_
_entity.id
_entity.type
_entity.pdbx_description
1 polymer ?
#
loop_
_entity_poly.entity_id
_entity_poly.type
_entity_poly.pdbx_seq_one_letter_code
_entity_poly.pdbx_strand_id
1 'polypeptide(L)'
;MGKTRKKTHKKQKTQKVYTKKEYNSGDGMLTSVWGPSMWMYLHTMSFNYPVDPSMEDKKHYRDFVLSLEHVLPCKYCRMNLKTNFKHLPLTMADMENRETFSRYIYDLHELVNKMLHKNSNLSYCDVRERYEHFRSRCTDENKPKLFSLSKMKKTRKNKGEHKGCTEPLYGKKSKCVIKIVPQDNRVASFQMDKKCIKRRD
;
A
#
# COMPACT_ATOMS: atom_id res chain seq x y z
N MET A 1 54.17 1.56 26.38
CA MET A 1 54.05 0.96 25.03
C MET A 1 52.64 0.41 24.83
N GLY A 2 51.70 1.23 24.35
CA GLY A 2 50.32 0.80 24.07
C GLY A 2 50.15 0.50 22.58
N LYS A 3 50.01 -0.77 22.19
CA LYS A 3 49.77 -1.17 20.80
C LYS A 3 48.33 -0.85 20.39
N THR A 4 48.16 0.18 19.57
CA THR A 4 46.86 0.54 18.98
C THR A 4 46.46 -0.51 17.93
N ARG A 5 45.47 -1.35 18.26
CA ARG A 5 44.94 -2.40 17.38
C ARG A 5 44.07 -1.76 16.30
N LYS A 6 44.63 -1.53 15.10
CA LYS A 6 43.86 -1.06 13.92
C LYS A 6 42.81 -2.12 13.56
N LYS A 7 41.53 -1.80 13.76
CA LYS A 7 40.40 -2.59 13.23
C LYS A 7 40.35 -2.42 11.71
N THR A 8 40.85 -3.39 10.97
CA THR A 8 40.68 -3.48 9.52
C THR A 8 39.23 -3.88 9.21
N HIS A 9 38.42 -2.93 8.76
CA HIS A 9 37.13 -3.22 8.16
C HIS A 9 37.35 -3.97 6.84
N LYS A 10 37.27 -5.31 6.86
CA LYS A 10 37.17 -6.11 5.63
C LYS A 10 35.89 -5.69 4.92
N LYS A 11 36.01 -4.96 3.81
CA LYS A 11 34.91 -4.76 2.85
C LYS A 11 34.45 -6.15 2.39
N GLN A 12 33.30 -6.60 2.86
CA GLN A 12 32.63 -7.75 2.25
C GLN A 12 32.30 -7.35 0.81
N LYS A 13 32.96 -7.97 -0.17
CA LYS A 13 32.56 -7.86 -1.57
C LYS A 13 31.17 -8.47 -1.67
N THR A 14 30.16 -7.64 -1.92
CA THR A 14 28.81 -8.12 -2.23
C THR A 14 28.87 -8.91 -3.53
N GLN A 15 28.64 -10.21 -3.45
CA GLN A 15 28.61 -11.07 -4.63
C GLN A 15 27.36 -10.70 -5.45
N LYS A 16 27.58 -10.15 -6.65
CA LYS A 16 26.49 -9.79 -7.55
C LYS A 16 25.94 -11.07 -8.16
N VAL A 17 24.69 -11.40 -7.84
CA VAL A 17 23.99 -12.59 -8.36
C VAL A 17 23.62 -12.40 -9.84
N TYR A 18 23.26 -11.18 -10.25
CA TYR A 18 22.80 -10.86 -11.60
C TYR A 18 23.83 -10.06 -12.42
N THR A 19 23.79 -10.28 -13.73
CA THR A 19 24.57 -9.60 -14.77
C THR A 19 23.96 -8.24 -15.15
N LYS A 20 24.74 -7.39 -15.82
CA LYS A 20 24.26 -6.10 -16.34
C LYS A 20 23.14 -6.27 -17.38
N LYS A 21 23.16 -7.35 -18.17
CA LYS A 21 22.12 -7.66 -19.15
C LYS A 21 20.80 -7.97 -18.45
N GLU A 22 20.82 -8.74 -17.36
CA GLU A 22 19.63 -9.09 -16.58
C GLU A 22 19.02 -7.87 -15.87
N TYR A 23 19.84 -6.96 -15.33
CA TYR A 23 19.33 -5.70 -14.75
C TYR A 23 18.65 -4.78 -15.77
N ASN A 24 19.04 -4.88 -17.05
CA ASN A 24 18.46 -4.09 -18.14
C ASN A 24 17.41 -4.89 -18.94
N SER A 25 16.94 -6.02 -18.41
CA SER A 25 15.84 -6.76 -19.04
C SER A 25 14.55 -5.94 -19.02
N GLY A 26 13.71 -6.13 -20.04
CA GLY A 26 12.37 -5.54 -20.11
C GLY A 26 11.30 -6.36 -19.38
N ASP A 27 11.73 -7.38 -18.61
CA ASP A 27 10.85 -8.33 -17.96
C ASP A 27 10.11 -7.67 -16.78
N GLY A 28 8.88 -8.11 -16.56
CA GLY A 28 8.08 -7.65 -15.44
C GLY A 28 8.51 -8.29 -14.11
N MET A 29 8.14 -7.66 -13.01
CA MET A 29 8.33 -8.23 -11.68
C MET A 29 7.25 -9.28 -11.39
N LEU A 30 7.59 -10.33 -10.65
CA LEU A 30 6.66 -11.40 -10.25
C LEU A 30 5.40 -10.83 -9.60
N THR A 31 4.24 -11.07 -10.22
CA THR A 31 2.95 -10.50 -9.80
C THR A 31 2.51 -10.96 -8.42
N SER A 32 2.94 -12.15 -8.00
CA SER A 32 2.72 -12.70 -6.65
C SER A 32 3.44 -11.92 -5.54
N VAL A 33 4.52 -11.19 -5.87
CA VAL A 33 5.32 -10.42 -4.89
C VAL A 33 4.74 -9.02 -4.68
N TRP A 34 4.40 -8.30 -5.75
CA TRP A 34 3.97 -6.90 -5.65
C TRP A 34 2.44 -6.72 -5.71
N GLY A 35 1.71 -7.65 -6.34
CA GLY A 35 0.27 -7.54 -6.57
C GLY A 35 -0.55 -7.35 -5.28
N PRO A 36 -0.36 -8.20 -4.24
CA PRO A 36 -1.05 -8.02 -2.97
C PRO A 36 -0.78 -6.66 -2.32
N SER A 37 0.45 -6.16 -2.39
CA SER A 37 0.83 -4.85 -1.85
C SER A 37 0.15 -3.70 -2.60
N MET A 38 0.03 -3.80 -3.93
CA MET A 38 -0.70 -2.81 -4.73
C MET A 38 -2.19 -2.80 -4.37
N TRP A 39 -2.83 -3.97 -4.29
CA TRP A 39 -4.24 -4.06 -3.87
C TRP A 39 -4.47 -3.55 -2.45
N MET A 40 -3.54 -3.83 -1.53
CA MET A 40 -3.57 -3.27 -0.17
C MET A 40 -3.56 -1.74 -0.20
N TYR A 41 -2.68 -1.14 -1.01
CA TYR A 41 -2.64 0.31 -1.16
C TYR A 41 -3.92 0.87 -1.78
N LEU A 42 -4.41 0.27 -2.89
CA LEU A 42 -5.62 0.74 -3.57
C LEU A 42 -6.85 0.73 -2.68
N HIS A 43 -7.05 -0.36 -1.92
CA HIS A 43 -8.12 -0.44 -0.93
C HIS A 43 -7.92 0.57 0.21
N THR A 44 -6.71 0.71 0.74
CA THR A 44 -6.44 1.71 1.80
C THR A 44 -6.71 3.13 1.31
N MET A 45 -6.28 3.46 0.10
CA MET A 45 -6.49 4.75 -0.55
C MET A 45 -7.98 5.01 -0.77
N SER A 46 -8.73 4.02 -1.24
CA SER A 46 -10.16 4.19 -1.53
C SER A 46 -11.00 4.32 -0.26
N PHE A 47 -10.71 3.57 0.80
CA PHE A 47 -11.36 3.76 2.11
C PHE A 47 -10.92 5.05 2.81
N ASN A 48 -9.82 5.68 2.39
CA ASN A 48 -9.41 6.99 2.89
C ASN A 48 -9.88 8.17 2.01
N TYR A 49 -10.49 7.90 0.85
CA TYR A 49 -11.05 8.94 -0.01
C TYR A 49 -12.05 9.83 0.77
N PRO A 50 -12.15 11.15 0.49
CA PRO A 50 -13.06 12.03 1.23
C PRO A 50 -14.52 11.57 1.13
N VAL A 51 -15.30 11.83 2.18
CA VAL A 51 -16.76 11.61 2.14
C VAL A 51 -17.42 12.62 1.22
N ASP A 52 -16.95 13.87 1.25
CA ASP A 52 -17.35 14.95 0.35
C ASP A 52 -16.11 15.45 -0.40
N PRO A 53 -15.75 14.82 -1.53
CA PRO A 53 -14.54 15.14 -2.29
C PRO A 53 -14.73 16.37 -3.18
N SER A 54 -13.71 17.23 -3.24
CA SER A 54 -13.63 18.31 -4.22
C SER A 54 -13.48 17.77 -5.65
N MET A 55 -13.69 18.63 -6.64
CA MET A 55 -13.43 18.26 -8.04
C MET A 55 -11.96 17.91 -8.31
N GLU A 56 -11.03 18.53 -7.58
CA GLU A 56 -9.60 18.21 -7.65
C GLU A 56 -9.32 16.84 -7.03
N ASP A 57 -9.91 16.51 -5.88
CA ASP A 57 -9.82 15.17 -5.29
C ASP A 57 -10.30 14.10 -6.29
N LYS A 58 -11.50 14.30 -6.85
CA LYS A 58 -12.07 13.39 -7.87
C LYS A 58 -11.09 13.18 -9.02
N LYS A 59 -10.52 14.26 -9.55
CA LYS A 59 -9.55 14.20 -10.65
C LYS A 59 -8.29 13.44 -10.25
N HIS A 60 -7.67 13.78 -9.13
CA HIS A 60 -6.39 13.18 -8.70
C HIS A 60 -6.51 11.67 -8.46
N TYR A 61 -7.55 11.23 -7.76
CA TYR A 61 -7.74 9.80 -7.47
C TYR A 61 -8.11 9.03 -8.74
N ARG A 62 -8.95 9.59 -9.60
CA ARG A 62 -9.31 8.97 -10.88
C ARG A 62 -8.11 8.84 -11.81
N ASP A 63 -7.34 9.91 -11.98
CA ASP A 63 -6.14 9.91 -12.82
C ASP A 63 -5.11 8.90 -12.31
N PHE A 64 -4.94 8.79 -10.98
CA PHE A 64 -4.09 7.78 -10.37
C PHE A 64 -4.51 6.36 -10.77
N VAL A 65 -5.78 5.99 -10.59
CA VAL A 65 -6.28 4.65 -10.91
C VAL A 65 -6.13 4.35 -12.39
N LEU A 66 -6.51 5.28 -13.27
CA LEU A 66 -6.41 5.09 -14.71
C LEU A 66 -4.96 4.97 -15.18
N SER A 67 -4.03 5.72 -14.56
CA SER A 67 -2.60 5.66 -14.92
C SER A 67 -1.96 4.28 -14.69
N LEU A 68 -2.57 3.41 -13.87
CA LEU A 68 -2.07 2.06 -13.61
C LEU A 68 -1.95 1.24 -14.90
N GLU A 69 -2.79 1.47 -15.91
CA GLU A 69 -2.67 0.79 -17.20
C GLU A 69 -1.34 1.08 -17.92
N HIS A 70 -0.59 2.10 -17.49
CA HIS A 70 0.70 2.46 -18.06
C HIS A 70 1.90 2.03 -17.21
N VAL A 71 1.74 1.93 -15.89
CA VAL A 71 2.89 1.82 -14.96
C VAL A 71 2.99 0.51 -14.20
N LEU A 72 1.98 -0.37 -14.24
CA LEU A 72 2.10 -1.67 -13.55
C LEU A 72 3.33 -2.44 -14.07
N PRO A 73 4.14 -3.09 -13.20
CA PRO A 73 5.40 -3.74 -13.58
C PRO A 73 5.17 -5.12 -14.22
N CYS A 74 4.19 -5.21 -15.12
CA CYS A 74 3.76 -6.41 -15.83
C CYS A 74 3.05 -5.98 -17.13
N LYS A 75 3.63 -6.31 -18.29
CA LYS A 75 3.10 -5.91 -19.61
C LYS A 75 1.66 -6.38 -19.83
N TYR A 76 1.38 -7.65 -19.58
CA TYR A 76 0.04 -8.22 -19.77
C TYR A 76 -0.98 -7.64 -18.79
N CYS A 77 -0.57 -7.36 -17.54
CA CYS A 77 -1.42 -6.74 -16.54
C CYS A 77 -1.88 -5.34 -16.99
N ARG A 78 -0.98 -4.55 -17.59
CA ARG A 78 -1.30 -3.25 -18.20
C ARG A 78 -2.32 -3.36 -19.33
N MET A 79 -2.08 -4.29 -20.26
CA MET A 79 -2.98 -4.54 -21.39
C MET A 79 -4.37 -4.99 -20.94
N ASN A 80 -4.43 -5.92 -19.98
CA ASN A 80 -5.68 -6.41 -19.41
C ASN A 80 -6.40 -5.34 -18.58
N LEU A 81 -5.67 -4.48 -17.87
CA LEU A 81 -6.31 -3.40 -17.11
C LEU A 81 -7.02 -2.40 -18.02
N LYS A 82 -6.43 -2.10 -19.19
CA LYS A 82 -7.09 -1.29 -20.23
C LYS A 82 -8.41 -1.92 -20.71
N THR A 83 -8.47 -3.24 -20.87
CA THR A 83 -9.72 -3.92 -21.23
C THR A 83 -10.70 -3.95 -20.05
N ASN A 84 -10.20 -4.09 -18.82
CA ASN A 84 -11.03 -4.05 -17.63
C ASN A 84 -11.70 -2.69 -17.46
N PHE A 85 -10.99 -1.58 -17.71
CA PHE A 85 -11.56 -0.24 -17.70
C PHE A 85 -12.59 -0.01 -18.81
N LYS A 86 -12.57 -0.78 -19.91
CA LYS A 86 -13.65 -0.74 -20.90
C LYS A 86 -14.89 -1.49 -20.42
N HIS A 87 -14.70 -2.60 -19.71
CA HIS A 87 -15.80 -3.41 -19.19
C HIS A 87 -16.43 -2.82 -17.91
N LEU A 88 -15.59 -2.24 -17.05
CA LEU A 88 -15.94 -1.58 -15.80
C LEU A 88 -15.35 -0.14 -15.82
N PRO A 89 -15.99 0.79 -16.55
CA PRO A 89 -15.49 2.15 -16.70
C PRO A 89 -15.52 2.91 -15.39
N LEU A 90 -14.42 3.61 -15.06
CA LEU A 90 -14.37 4.52 -13.91
C LEU A 90 -15.00 5.87 -14.30
N THR A 91 -16.24 6.06 -13.87
CA THR A 91 -17.05 7.26 -14.17
C THR A 91 -16.99 8.29 -13.05
N MET A 92 -17.57 9.46 -13.26
CA MET A 92 -17.67 10.48 -12.21
C MET A 92 -18.69 10.12 -11.13
N ALA A 93 -19.64 9.22 -11.40
CA ALA A 93 -20.57 8.68 -10.40
C ALA A 93 -19.81 7.82 -9.38
N ASP A 94 -18.84 7.02 -9.85
CA ASP A 94 -17.96 6.25 -8.96
C ASP A 94 -17.10 7.16 -8.07
N MET A 95 -16.83 8.40 -8.50
CA MET A 95 -16.03 9.37 -7.74
C MET A 95 -16.87 10.25 -6.80
N GLU A 96 -18.19 10.01 -6.67
CA GLU A 96 -19.10 10.84 -5.90
C GLU A 96 -18.65 11.00 -4.44
N ASN A 97 -18.33 9.90 -3.77
CA ASN A 97 -17.92 9.88 -2.38
C ASN A 97 -17.05 8.64 -2.06
N ARG A 98 -16.64 8.50 -0.80
CA ARG A 98 -15.86 7.35 -0.31
C ARG A 98 -16.51 6.00 -0.63
N GLU A 99 -17.82 5.86 -0.47
CA GLU A 99 -18.49 4.58 -0.69
C GLU A 99 -18.44 4.19 -2.16
N THR A 100 -18.85 5.07 -3.07
CA THR A 100 -18.87 4.80 -4.51
C THR A 100 -17.47 4.45 -5.02
N PHE A 101 -16.46 5.20 -4.59
CA PHE A 101 -15.09 4.99 -5.08
C PHE A 101 -14.46 3.71 -4.51
N SER A 102 -14.66 3.45 -3.21
CA SER A 102 -14.17 2.20 -2.60
C SER A 102 -14.88 0.97 -3.14
N ARG A 103 -16.16 1.08 -3.49
CA ARG A 103 -16.92 0.01 -4.15
C ARG A 103 -16.37 -0.28 -5.55
N TYR A 104 -16.09 0.75 -6.35
CA TYR A 104 -15.45 0.57 -7.65
C TYR A 104 -14.12 -0.18 -7.54
N ILE A 105 -13.26 0.17 -6.59
CA ILE A 105 -11.97 -0.52 -6.38
C ILE A 105 -12.16 -1.98 -5.96
N TYR A 106 -13.19 -2.27 -5.15
CA TYR A 106 -13.58 -3.64 -4.82
C TYR A 106 -14.06 -4.41 -6.04
N ASP A 107 -14.95 -3.84 -6.85
CA ASP A 107 -15.50 -4.49 -8.05
C ASP A 107 -14.41 -4.74 -9.09
N LEU A 108 -13.46 -3.81 -9.25
CA LEU A 108 -12.29 -3.99 -10.11
C LEU A 108 -11.40 -5.14 -9.63
N HIS A 109 -11.19 -5.27 -8.32
CA HIS A 109 -10.41 -6.38 -7.75
C HIS A 109 -11.13 -7.72 -7.99
N GLU A 110 -12.44 -7.79 -7.76
CA GLU A 110 -13.21 -9.02 -7.99
C GLU A 110 -13.29 -9.39 -9.48
N LEU A 111 -13.35 -8.40 -10.38
CA LEU A 111 -13.23 -8.62 -11.83
C LEU A 111 -11.88 -9.29 -12.17
N VAL A 112 -10.78 -8.77 -11.63
CA VAL A 112 -9.44 -9.36 -11.83
C VAL A 112 -9.34 -10.76 -11.20
N ASN A 113 -9.93 -10.98 -10.03
CA ASN A 113 -9.98 -12.29 -9.40
C ASN A 113 -10.72 -13.30 -10.28
N LYS A 114 -11.88 -12.93 -10.84
CA LYS A 114 -12.65 -13.75 -11.77
C LYS A 114 -11.84 -14.13 -13.02
N MET A 115 -11.13 -13.17 -13.62
CA MET A 115 -10.25 -13.41 -14.77
C MET A 115 -9.11 -14.40 -14.46
N LEU A 116 -8.63 -14.41 -13.21
CA LEU A 116 -7.56 -15.29 -12.75
C LEU A 116 -8.08 -16.58 -12.12
N HIS A 117 -9.39 -16.86 -12.22
CA HIS A 117 -10.05 -18.00 -11.57
C HIS A 117 -9.82 -18.08 -10.06
N LYS A 118 -9.77 -16.92 -9.40
CA LYS A 118 -9.67 -16.77 -7.95
C LYS A 118 -11.01 -16.34 -7.39
N ASN A 119 -11.26 -16.73 -6.14
CA ASN A 119 -12.42 -16.27 -5.38
C ASN A 119 -11.94 -15.73 -4.03
N SER A 120 -12.30 -14.48 -3.71
CA SER A 120 -11.99 -13.86 -2.44
C SER A 120 -12.84 -14.43 -1.30
N ASN A 121 -14.08 -14.83 -1.61
CA ASN A 121 -15.16 -15.15 -0.66
C ASN A 121 -15.44 -14.03 0.35
N LEU A 122 -15.26 -12.76 -0.06
CA LEU A 122 -15.48 -11.59 0.80
C LEU A 122 -16.49 -10.66 0.13
N SER A 123 -17.47 -10.18 0.89
CA SER A 123 -18.32 -9.09 0.46
C SER A 123 -17.58 -7.74 0.56
N TYR A 124 -18.11 -6.72 -0.12
CA TYR A 124 -17.65 -5.34 0.06
C TYR A 124 -17.63 -4.93 1.55
N CYS A 125 -18.64 -5.34 2.32
CA CYS A 125 -18.74 -5.03 3.75
C CYS A 125 -17.60 -5.67 4.55
N ASP A 126 -17.22 -6.91 4.24
CA ASP A 126 -16.10 -7.61 4.89
C ASP A 126 -14.77 -6.92 4.59
N VAL A 127 -14.60 -6.48 3.34
CA VAL A 127 -13.40 -5.73 2.92
C VAL A 127 -13.36 -4.38 3.62
N ARG A 128 -14.47 -3.64 3.64
CA ARG A 128 -14.56 -2.36 4.36
C ARG A 128 -14.17 -2.51 5.83
N GLU A 129 -14.80 -3.44 6.54
CA GLU A 129 -14.53 -3.65 7.98
C GLU A 129 -13.05 -3.98 8.22
N ARG A 130 -12.47 -4.86 7.38
CA ARG A 130 -11.06 -5.23 7.45
C ARG A 130 -10.11 -4.04 7.40
N TYR A 131 -10.35 -3.09 6.49
CA TYR A 131 -9.48 -1.91 6.34
C TYR A 131 -9.81 -0.81 7.37
N GLU A 132 -11.05 -0.72 7.84
CA GLU A 132 -11.45 0.23 8.89
C GLU A 132 -10.72 -0.02 10.22
N HIS A 133 -10.31 -1.25 10.52
CA HIS A 133 -9.44 -1.54 11.65
C HIS A 133 -8.10 -0.78 11.60
N PHE A 134 -7.65 -0.33 10.43
CA PHE A 134 -6.41 0.44 10.27
C PHE A 134 -6.60 1.95 10.33
N ARG A 135 -7.84 2.46 10.41
CA ARG A 135 -8.08 3.90 10.48
C ARG A 135 -7.40 4.50 11.70
N SER A 136 -6.53 5.46 11.46
CA SER A 136 -5.93 6.30 12.47
C SER A 136 -6.92 7.41 12.85
N ARG A 137 -6.95 7.77 14.14
CA ARG A 137 -7.73 8.91 14.61
C ARG A 137 -6.80 9.90 15.26
N CYS A 138 -6.52 10.98 14.55
CA CYS A 138 -5.88 12.14 15.13
C CYS A 138 -6.96 12.93 15.85
N THR A 139 -6.91 13.01 17.18
CA THR A 139 -7.73 13.98 17.92
C THR A 139 -7.22 15.39 17.60
N ASP A 140 -8.11 16.35 17.36
CA ASP A 140 -7.75 17.71 16.93
C ASP A 140 -6.82 18.43 17.93
N GLU A 141 -6.84 18.03 19.21
CA GLU A 141 -5.98 18.53 20.27
C GLU A 141 -4.47 18.24 20.05
N ASN A 142 -4.13 17.35 19.12
CA ASN A 142 -2.76 16.91 18.85
C ASN A 142 -2.41 16.94 17.36
N LYS A 143 -2.90 17.93 16.58
CA LYS A 143 -2.48 18.12 15.19
C LYS A 143 -0.95 18.18 15.10
N PRO A 144 -0.31 17.22 14.43
CA PRO A 144 1.13 17.22 14.29
C PRO A 144 1.60 18.46 13.54
N LYS A 145 2.61 19.15 14.07
CA LYS A 145 3.31 20.16 13.29
C LYS A 145 4.01 19.44 12.12
N LEU A 146 3.69 19.86 10.90
CA LEU A 146 4.28 19.33 9.67
C LEU A 146 5.81 19.36 9.78
N PHE A 147 6.49 18.28 9.39
CA PHE A 147 7.96 18.25 9.44
C PHE A 147 8.54 19.28 8.48
N SER A 148 9.26 20.26 9.02
CA SER A 148 9.97 21.25 8.21
C SER A 148 11.40 20.78 7.96
N LEU A 149 11.71 20.47 6.70
CA LEU A 149 13.04 20.05 6.24
C LEU A 149 14.14 21.08 6.57
N SER A 150 13.80 22.36 6.72
CA SER A 150 14.74 23.42 7.10
C SER A 150 15.32 23.25 8.51
N LYS A 151 14.63 22.50 9.39
CA LYS A 151 15.07 22.25 10.78
C LYS A 151 16.02 21.06 10.93
N MET A 152 16.30 20.33 9.84
CA MET A 152 17.13 19.12 9.85
C MET A 152 18.64 19.37 10.08
N LYS A 153 19.09 20.65 10.02
CA LYS A 153 20.49 21.05 10.23
C LYS A 153 20.91 21.17 11.71
N LYS A 154 20.00 20.98 12.68
CA LYS A 154 20.36 21.02 14.11
C LYS A 154 20.66 19.62 14.64
N THR A 155 21.78 19.52 15.36
CA THR A 155 22.41 18.31 15.91
C THR A 155 21.42 17.27 16.48
N ARG A 156 21.79 15.99 16.33
CA ARG A 156 21.08 14.76 16.76
C ARG A 156 20.52 14.72 18.20
N LYS A 157 20.69 15.77 19.01
CA LYS A 157 20.36 15.77 20.44
C LYS A 157 18.89 16.08 20.77
N ASN A 158 18.12 16.66 19.84
CA ASN A 158 16.67 16.88 20.05
C ASN A 158 15.89 16.33 18.84
N LYS A 159 15.65 15.02 18.84
CA LYS A 159 14.79 14.35 17.86
C LYS A 159 13.33 14.63 18.26
N GLY A 160 12.83 15.82 17.92
CA GLY A 160 11.40 16.10 18.06
C GLY A 160 10.62 15.06 17.26
N GLU A 161 9.81 14.25 17.93
CA GLU A 161 9.02 13.21 17.26
C GLU A 161 7.97 13.87 16.37
N HIS A 162 7.97 13.52 15.08
CA HIS A 162 6.84 13.83 14.22
C HIS A 162 5.69 12.94 14.62
N LYS A 163 4.62 13.54 15.15
CA LYS A 163 3.36 12.82 15.35
C LYS A 163 2.83 12.47 13.94
N GLY A 164 3.02 11.25 13.46
CA GLY A 164 2.27 10.77 12.28
C GLY A 164 0.84 10.44 12.70
N CYS A 165 -0.04 10.18 11.75
CA CYS A 165 -1.35 9.58 12.02
C CYS A 165 -1.20 8.11 12.46
N THR A 166 -0.63 7.88 13.64
CA THR A 166 -0.21 6.56 14.15
C THR A 166 -1.02 6.08 15.35
N GLU A 167 -1.95 6.90 15.84
CA GLU A 167 -2.81 6.55 16.98
C GLU A 167 -4.08 5.80 16.50
N PRO A 168 -4.33 4.58 17.02
CA PRO A 168 -5.52 3.80 16.69
C PRO A 168 -6.74 4.31 17.48
N LEU A 169 -7.94 4.10 16.94
CA LEU A 169 -9.21 4.38 17.64
C LEU A 169 -9.36 3.57 18.96
N TYR A 170 -9.05 2.27 18.93
CA TYR A 170 -9.08 1.36 20.08
C TYR A 170 -7.94 0.35 19.93
N GLY A 171 -7.46 -0.21 21.04
CA GLY A 171 -6.50 -1.32 21.04
C GLY A 171 -5.06 -0.94 20.71
N LYS A 172 -4.27 -1.93 20.29
CA LYS A 172 -2.81 -1.78 20.06
C LYS A 172 -2.52 -1.14 18.70
N LYS A 173 -1.39 -0.43 18.62
CA LYS A 173 -0.86 0.09 17.34
C LYS A 173 -0.53 -1.06 16.39
N SER A 174 -1.21 -1.08 15.24
CA SER A 174 -0.95 -2.03 14.15
C SER A 174 0.26 -1.59 13.33
N LYS A 175 1.05 -2.56 12.84
CA LYS A 175 2.12 -2.34 11.87
C LYS A 175 2.01 -3.37 10.74
N CYS A 176 2.25 -2.95 9.50
CA CYS A 176 2.31 -3.85 8.35
C CYS A 176 3.68 -4.55 8.28
N VAL A 177 3.68 -5.85 8.00
CA VAL A 177 4.90 -6.66 7.77
C VAL A 177 4.78 -7.32 6.40
N ILE A 178 5.73 -7.04 5.51
CA ILE A 178 5.81 -7.68 4.19
C ILE A 178 6.65 -8.95 4.34
N LYS A 179 6.04 -10.10 4.06
CA LYS A 179 6.67 -11.43 4.14
C LYS A 179 6.67 -12.09 2.77
N ILE A 180 7.84 -12.41 2.24
CA ILE A 180 7.99 -13.17 0.99
C ILE A 180 8.17 -14.64 1.34
N VAL A 181 7.36 -15.50 0.75
CA VAL A 181 7.38 -16.96 0.97
C VAL A 181 7.38 -17.69 -0.37
N PRO A 182 7.90 -18.94 -0.42
CA PRO A 182 7.75 -19.82 -1.57
C PRO A 182 6.28 -19.99 -1.99
N GLN A 183 6.03 -20.10 -3.30
CA GLN A 183 4.67 -20.10 -3.88
C GLN A 183 3.86 -21.37 -3.55
N ASP A 184 4.53 -22.46 -3.23
CA ASP A 184 3.95 -23.72 -2.77
C ASP A 184 3.35 -23.63 -1.35
N ASN A 185 3.75 -22.62 -0.58
CA ASN A 185 3.18 -22.40 0.75
C ASN A 185 1.77 -21.79 0.64
N ARG A 186 0.76 -22.58 1.03
CA ARG A 186 -0.66 -22.19 0.99
C ARG A 186 -1.01 -21.24 2.14
N VAL A 187 -0.52 -20.00 2.08
CA VAL A 187 -0.85 -18.95 3.05
C VAL A 187 -1.62 -17.82 2.38
N ALA A 188 -2.61 -17.27 3.08
CA ALA A 188 -3.31 -16.07 2.64
C ALA A 188 -2.36 -14.86 2.51
N SER A 189 -2.51 -14.08 1.45
CA SER A 189 -1.71 -12.87 1.22
C SER A 189 -1.95 -11.79 2.25
N PHE A 190 -3.18 -11.70 2.79
CA PHE A 190 -3.54 -10.79 3.86
C PHE A 190 -3.69 -11.55 5.16
N GLN A 191 -2.89 -11.16 6.17
CA GLN A 191 -2.93 -11.73 7.51
C GLN A 191 -3.01 -10.59 8.51
N MET A 192 -3.97 -10.66 9.42
CA MET A 192 -4.14 -9.70 10.50
C MET A 192 -4.20 -10.44 11.83
N ASP A 193 -3.35 -10.05 12.77
CA ASP A 193 -3.37 -10.60 14.13
C ASP A 193 -4.72 -10.27 14.78
N LYS A 194 -5.29 -11.24 15.51
CA LYS A 194 -6.56 -11.05 16.24
C LYS A 194 -6.52 -9.87 17.21
N LYS A 195 -5.33 -9.52 17.74
CA LYS A 195 -5.11 -8.37 18.62
C LYS A 195 -5.20 -7.03 17.89
N CYS A 196 -5.11 -7.02 16.56
CA CYS A 196 -5.29 -5.84 15.72
C CYS A 196 -6.74 -5.66 15.27
N ILE A 197 -7.61 -6.64 15.49
CA ILE A 197 -9.06 -6.52 15.27
C ILE A 197 -9.64 -5.69 16.40
N LYS A 198 -10.16 -4.51 16.06
CA LYS A 198 -10.79 -3.61 17.03
C LYS A 198 -12.22 -4.08 17.30
N ARG A 199 -12.63 -4.12 18.56
CA ARG A 199 -14.01 -4.39 18.98
C ARG A 199 -14.59 -3.12 19.62
N ARG A 200 -15.88 -2.87 19.39
CA ARG A 200 -16.64 -1.91 20.22
C ARG A 200 -17.15 -2.72 21.41
N ASP A 201 -16.88 -2.23 22.61
CA ASP A 201 -17.51 -2.74 23.83
C ASP A 201 -18.99 -2.32 23.87
#